data_AF-A0A833GCL2-F1
#
_entry.id   AF-A0A833GCL2-F1
#
_cell.length_a   1.000
_cell.length_b   1.000
_cell.length_c   1.000
_cell.angle_alpha   90.00
_cell.angle_beta   90.00
_cell.angle_gamma   90.00
#
_symmetry.space_group_name_H-M   'P 1'
#
loop_
_entity.id
_entity.type
_entity.pdbx_description
1 polymer ?
#
loop_
_entity_poly.entity_id
_entity_poly.type
_entity_poly.pdbx_seq_one_letter_code
_entity_poly.pdbx_strand_id
1 'polypeptide(L)' 'PGRGQCHVTVGVAPGSSGGTLAPEGGCPGHFYMGRQWAFEGTALVLRDHNGQPLGHLSHAGGARFDGRTIAGEPITLSR' A
#
# COMPACT_ATOMS: atom_id res chain seq x y z
N PRO A 1 20.63 9.69 -4.06
CA PRO A 1 19.17 9.79 -4.27
C PRO A 1 18.51 8.45 -3.86
N GLY A 2 18.32 8.30 -2.56
CA GLY A 2 18.06 7.02 -1.90
C GLY A 2 16.60 6.61 -2.02
N ARG A 3 16.41 5.43 -2.60
CA ARG A 3 15.16 4.64 -2.65
C ARG A 3 14.47 4.68 -1.29
N GLY A 4 13.39 5.43 -1.18
CA GLY A 4 12.54 5.44 0.01
C GLY A 4 11.81 4.11 0.11
N GLN A 5 12.47 3.13 0.69
CA GLN A 5 11.91 1.82 0.97
C GLN A 5 11.58 1.78 2.46
N CYS A 6 10.38 1.33 2.78
CA CYS A 6 9.96 1.14 4.16
C CYS A 6 9.28 -0.21 4.31
N HIS A 7 9.32 -0.74 5.53
CA HIS A 7 8.59 -1.94 5.88
C HIS A 7 7.18 -1.55 6.29
N VAL A 8 6.22 -2.39 5.92
CA VAL A 8 4.83 -2.28 6.33
C VAL A 8 4.39 -3.64 6.83
N THR A 9 3.71 -3.66 7.96
CA THR A 9 3.01 -4.85 8.44
C THR A 9 1.62 -4.88 7.80
N VAL A 10 1.34 -5.93 7.03
CA VAL A 10 0.05 -6.11 6.37
C VAL A 10 -0.74 -7.16 7.13
N GLY A 11 -1.81 -6.72 7.80
CA GLY A 11 -2.79 -7.61 8.43
C GLY A 11 -3.84 -8.02 7.41
N VAL A 12 -3.97 -9.33 7.17
CA VAL A 12 -5.02 -9.91 6.31
C VAL A 12 -5.85 -10.91 7.10
N ALA A 13 -7.17 -10.80 7.00
CA ALA A 13 -8.08 -11.84 7.46
C ALA A 13 -8.40 -12.80 6.29
N PRO A 14 -8.46 -14.12 6.53
CA PRO A 14 -8.77 -15.09 5.47
C PRO A 14 -10.14 -14.79 4.85
N GLY A 15 -10.18 -14.71 3.51
CA GLY A 15 -11.38 -14.37 2.75
C GLY A 15 -11.72 -12.87 2.70
N SER A 16 -10.90 -12.00 3.31
CA SER A 16 -11.13 -10.56 3.27
C SER A 16 -10.48 -9.91 2.05
N SER A 17 -11.25 -9.08 1.35
CA SER A 17 -10.74 -8.16 0.33
C SER A 17 -10.10 -6.91 0.94
N GLY A 18 -9.92 -6.83 2.26
CA GLY A 18 -9.27 -5.70 2.90
C GLY A 18 -8.70 -6.04 4.27
N GLY A 19 -7.88 -5.14 4.80
CA GLY A 19 -7.26 -5.34 6.10
C GLY A 19 -6.50 -4.12 6.61
N THR A 20 -5.79 -4.31 7.71
CA THR A 20 -5.00 -3.25 8.33
C THR A 20 -3.63 -3.19 7.68
N LEU A 21 -3.14 -1.98 7.47
CA LEU A 21 -1.78 -1.70 7.04
C LEU A 21 -1.10 -0.89 8.15
N ALA A 22 0.06 -1.33 8.62
CA ALA A 22 0.83 -0.62 9.63
C ALA A 22 2.25 -0.35 9.10
N PRO A 23 2.51 0.85 8.54
CA PRO A 23 3.84 1.25 8.12
C PRO A 23 4.78 1.40 9.31
N GLU A 24 6.00 0.92 9.15
CA GLU A 24 7.08 1.28 10.05
C GLU A 24 7.48 2.74 9.80
N GLY A 25 7.90 3.42 10.87
CA GLY A 25 8.30 4.82 10.78
C GLY A 25 9.41 5.03 9.73
N GLY A 26 9.26 6.06 8.88
CA GLY A 26 10.22 6.37 7.82
C GLY A 26 9.76 6.07 6.39
N CYS A 27 8.49 5.67 6.18
CA CYS A 27 7.93 5.59 4.84
C CYS A 27 7.94 6.94 4.10
N PRO A 28 8.43 6.99 2.85
CA PRO A 28 8.46 8.23 2.07
C PRO A 28 7.05 8.68 1.67
N GLY A 29 6.92 9.99 1.40
CA GLY A 29 5.66 10.58 0.97
C GLY A 29 4.60 10.49 2.07
N HIS A 30 3.38 10.07 1.69
CA HIS A 30 2.23 9.96 2.60
C HIS A 30 1.96 8.51 3.06
N PHE A 31 2.82 7.54 2.71
CA PHE A 31 2.62 6.14 3.08
C PHE A 31 2.70 5.87 4.57
N TYR A 32 3.41 6.71 5.33
CA TYR A 32 3.42 6.63 6.79
C TYR A 32 2.01 6.83 7.39
N MET A 33 1.08 7.45 6.65
CA MET A 33 -0.32 7.62 7.07
C MET A 33 -1.17 6.38 6.77
N GLY A 34 -0.65 5.45 5.95
CA GLY A 34 -1.35 4.23 5.56
C GLY A 34 -1.81 3.44 6.77
N ARG A 35 -3.10 3.18 6.87
CA ARG A 35 -3.71 2.49 8.01
C ARG A 35 -4.52 1.27 7.58
N GLN A 36 -5.03 1.31 6.37
CA GLN A 36 -5.81 0.22 5.78
C GLN A 36 -5.42 0.00 4.33
N TRP A 37 -5.68 -1.22 3.88
CA TRP A 37 -5.63 -1.58 2.48
C TRP A 37 -6.94 -2.27 2.12
N ALA A 38 -7.37 -2.12 0.88
CA ALA A 38 -8.55 -2.78 0.34
C ALA A 38 -8.34 -3.11 -1.13
N PHE A 39 -8.85 -4.26 -1.58
CA PHE A 39 -8.96 -4.61 -2.98
C PHE A 39 -10.25 -4.02 -3.54
N GLU A 40 -10.09 -3.10 -4.48
CA GLU A 40 -11.17 -2.59 -5.31
C GLU A 40 -11.08 -3.30 -6.66
N GLY A 41 -11.88 -4.35 -6.82
CA GLY A 41 -11.80 -5.25 -7.96
C GLY A 41 -10.48 -6.03 -7.95
N THR A 42 -9.55 -5.66 -8.83
CA THR A 42 -8.21 -6.26 -8.95
C THR A 42 -7.08 -5.36 -8.46
N ALA A 43 -7.39 -4.12 -8.06
CA ALA A 43 -6.42 -3.16 -7.59
C ALA A 43 -6.40 -3.10 -6.05
N LEU A 44 -5.21 -3.16 -5.46
CA LEU A 44 -4.96 -2.90 -4.06
C LEU A 44 -4.88 -1.38 -3.83
N VAL A 45 -5.82 -0.83 -3.10
CA VAL A 45 -5.88 0.57 -2.71
C VAL A 45 -5.40 0.71 -1.27
N LEU A 46 -4.35 1.51 -1.08
CA LEU A 46 -3.85 1.89 0.24
C LEU A 46 -4.60 3.13 0.71
N ARG A 47 -5.04 3.13 1.96
CA ARG A 47 -5.85 4.21 2.55
C ARG A 47 -5.26 4.67 3.87
N ASP A 48 -5.40 5.97 4.14
CA ASP A 48 -5.01 6.55 5.42
C ASP A 48 -6.05 6.28 6.53
N HIS A 49 -5.83 6.85 7.72
CA HIS A 49 -6.78 6.71 8.83
C HIS A 49 -8.15 7.38 8.56
N ASN A 50 -8.20 8.36 7.65
CA ASN A 50 -9.43 9.05 7.24
C ASN A 50 -10.15 8.30 6.11
N GLY A 51 -9.59 7.19 5.62
CA GLY A 51 -10.10 6.44 4.48
C GLY A 51 -9.75 7.06 3.13
N GLN A 52 -8.88 8.08 3.07
CA GLN A 52 -8.43 8.68 1.82
C GLN A 52 -7.44 7.76 1.10
N PRO A 53 -7.57 7.56 -0.22
CA PRO A 53 -6.64 6.76 -0.98
C PRO A 53 -5.26 7.45 -1.03
N LEU A 54 -4.21 6.68 -0.75
CA LEU A 54 -2.81 7.11 -0.81
C LEU A 54 -2.15 6.66 -2.11
N GLY A 55 -2.60 5.53 -2.66
CA GLY A 55 -2.04 4.96 -3.88
C GLY A 55 -2.77 3.69 -4.29
N HIS A 56 -2.66 3.38 -5.57
CA HIS A 56 -3.33 2.25 -6.20
C HIS A 56 -2.23 1.34 -6.75
N LEU A 57 -2.27 0.07 -6.37
CA LEU A 57 -1.34 -0.95 -6.80
C LEU A 57 -2.10 -2.07 -7.49
N SER A 58 -1.48 -2.69 -8.47
CA SER A 58 -2.01 -3.85 -9.17
C SER A 58 -1.06 -5.02 -8.98
N HIS A 59 -1.59 -6.24 -8.98
CA HIS A 59 -0.75 -7.43 -8.90
C HIS A 59 0.17 -7.50 -10.11
N ALA A 60 1.48 -7.56 -9.86
CA ALA A 60 2.52 -7.62 -10.89
C ALA A 60 3.09 -9.05 -11.05
N GLY A 61 2.55 -10.02 -10.31
CA GLY A 61 3.00 -11.41 -10.29
C GLY A 61 3.66 -11.82 -8.97
N GLY A 62 3.48 -13.09 -8.60
CA GLY A 62 4.03 -13.63 -7.36
C GLY A 62 3.54 -12.86 -6.13
N ALA A 63 4.47 -12.37 -5.31
CA ALA A 63 4.18 -11.55 -4.13
C ALA A 63 4.52 -10.07 -4.34
N ARG A 64 4.50 -9.59 -5.59
CA ARG A 64 4.79 -8.21 -5.98
C ARG A 64 3.55 -7.50 -6.50
N PHE A 65 3.40 -6.25 -6.11
CA PHE A 65 2.39 -5.32 -6.59
C PHE A 65 3.09 -4.05 -7.05
N ASP A 66 2.71 -3.54 -8.20
CA ASP A 66 3.25 -2.31 -8.77
C ASP A 66 2.12 -1.31 -9.00
N GLY A 67 2.43 -0.03 -8.80
CA GLY A 67 1.40 0.98 -8.75
C GLY A 67 1.94 2.39 -8.76
N ARG A 68 1.06 3.33 -8.48
CA ARG A 68 1.40 4.74 -8.31
C ARG A 68 0.66 5.32 -7.11
N THR A 69 1.28 6.29 -6.46
CA THR A 69 0.59 7.16 -5.49
C THR A 69 -0.47 8.00 -6.17
N ILE A 70 -1.37 8.59 -5.38
CA ILE A 70 -2.27 9.66 -5.87
C ILE A 70 -1.51 10.86 -6.46
N ALA A 71 -0.25 11.07 -6.05
CA ALA A 71 0.62 12.13 -6.58
C ALA A 71 1.30 11.74 -7.91
N GLY A 72 1.08 10.51 -8.40
CA GLY A 72 1.67 10.01 -9.65
C GLY A 72 3.04 9.32 -9.49
N GLU A 73 3.60 9.31 -8.28
CA GLU A 73 4.91 8.70 -8.00
C GLU A 73 4.83 7.17 -8.08
N PRO A 74 5.73 6.49 -8.81
CA PRO A 74 5.73 5.04 -8.92
C PRO A 74 6.07 4.38 -7.59
N ILE A 75 5.31 3.33 -7.25
CA ILE A 75 5.48 2.56 -6.02
C ILE A 75 5.43 1.08 -6.31
N THR A 76 6.14 0.34 -5.49
CA THR A 76 6.17 -1.11 -5.52
C THR A 76 5.98 -1.62 -4.11
N LEU A 77 5.11 -2.60 -3.97
CA LEU A 77 4.98 -3.39 -2.75
C LEU A 77 5.40 -4.83 -3.05
N SER A 78 6.35 -5.35 -2.26
CA SER A 78 6.82 -6.72 -2.39
C SER A 78 6.92 -7.36 -1.02
N ARG A 79 6.63 -8.67 -0.95
CA ARG A 79 6.81 -9.47 0.27
C ARG A 79 8.24 -9.99 0.39
#